data_AF-A0A7V5FFY7-F1
#
_entry.id   AF-A0A7V5FFY7-F1
#
_cell.length_a   1.000
_cell.length_b   1.000
_cell.length_c   1.000
_cell.angle_alpha   90.00
_cell.angle_beta   90.00
_cell.angle_gamma   90.00
#
_symmetry.space_group_name_H-M   'P 1'
#
loop_
_entity.id
_entity.type
_entity.pdbx_description
1 polymer ?
#
loop_
_entity_poly.entity_id
_entity_poly.type
_entity_poly.pdbx_seq_one_letter_code
_entity_poly.pdbx_strand_id
1 'polypeptide(L)'
;MRLLTLITMSVLAALTATGQIDRSRKPEPGPTPQLKLPRLQHAKLKNGLKVIFVEHHQIPVVQIELVFQTGAAADPAGKAGLASLTAQMLDEGTKTRSAL
;
A
#
# COMPACT_ATOMS: atom_id res chain seq x y z
N MET A 1 -24.54 20.88 68.38
CA MET A 1 -24.06 20.18 69.59
C MET A 1 -23.38 18.89 69.12
N ARG A 2 -22.13 18.98 68.63
CA ARG A 2 -20.91 18.40 69.25
C ARG A 2 -21.16 16.95 69.71
N LEU A 3 -20.59 15.93 69.06
CA LEU A 3 -19.20 15.45 69.25
C LEU A 3 -18.92 14.33 68.19
N LEU A 4 -17.88 14.44 67.35
CA LEU A 4 -16.67 13.56 67.30
C LEU A 4 -16.98 12.03 67.28
N THR A 5 -16.42 11.18 66.42
CA THR A 5 -14.97 10.95 66.26
C THR A 5 -14.61 9.98 65.10
N LEU A 6 -13.42 10.17 64.54
CA LEU A 6 -12.43 9.19 64.04
C LEU A 6 -12.61 8.51 62.67
N ILE A 7 -11.99 9.16 61.69
CA ILE A 7 -11.33 8.57 60.52
C ILE A 7 -10.08 7.81 61.00
N THR A 8 -9.99 6.51 60.72
CA THR A 8 -8.70 5.81 60.58
C THR A 8 -8.74 4.95 59.32
N MET A 9 -7.79 5.27 58.42
CA MET A 9 -7.50 4.55 57.20
C MET A 9 -7.20 3.07 57.49
N SER A 10 -7.91 2.19 56.81
CA SER A 10 -7.40 0.89 56.44
C SER A 10 -7.85 0.62 55.00
N VAL A 11 -7.03 1.09 54.05
CA VAL A 11 -7.14 0.66 52.64
C VAL A 11 -6.70 -0.79 52.60
N LEU A 12 -7.68 -1.67 52.67
CA LEU A 12 -7.53 -3.09 52.45
C LEU A 12 -7.23 -3.32 50.97
N ALA A 13 -6.11 -4.00 50.70
CA ALA A 13 -5.61 -4.34 49.38
C ALA A 13 -6.70 -4.98 48.50
N ALA A 14 -7.23 -4.24 47.53
CA ALA A 14 -8.08 -4.78 46.49
C ALA A 14 -7.18 -5.28 45.34
N LEU A 15 -6.92 -6.59 45.38
CA LEU A 15 -6.73 -7.50 44.25
C LEU A 15 -6.03 -6.93 43.01
N THR A 16 -4.76 -7.31 42.85
CA THR A 16 -4.22 -7.60 41.51
C THR A 16 -5.01 -8.78 40.92
N ALA A 17 -6.15 -8.50 40.30
CA ALA A 17 -6.84 -9.46 39.47
C ALA A 17 -6.05 -9.60 38.16
N THR A 18 -5.04 -10.47 38.15
CA THR A 18 -4.60 -11.08 36.89
C THR A 18 -5.75 -11.97 36.42
N GLY A 19 -6.69 -11.37 35.68
CA GLY A 19 -7.86 -12.04 35.14
C GLY A 19 -7.43 -13.23 34.29
N GLN A 20 -7.60 -14.43 34.83
CA GLN A 20 -7.37 -15.67 34.10
C GLN A 20 -8.34 -15.72 32.93
N ILE A 21 -7.81 -15.55 31.71
CA ILE A 21 -8.61 -15.61 30.49
C ILE A 21 -9.17 -17.04 30.35
N ASP A 22 -10.50 -17.13 30.34
CA ASP A 22 -11.24 -18.37 30.16
C ASP A 22 -11.04 -18.88 28.73
N ARG A 23 -10.39 -20.03 28.60
CA ARG A 23 -10.04 -20.68 27.32
C ARG A 23 -11.06 -21.75 26.91
N SER A 24 -12.14 -21.94 27.68
CA SER A 24 -13.20 -22.91 27.38
C SER A 24 -14.18 -22.38 26.33
N ARG A 25 -14.21 -21.06 26.10
CA ARG A 25 -15.07 -20.41 25.12
C ARG A 25 -14.24 -19.83 23.98
N LYS A 26 -14.71 -20.04 22.75
CA LYS A 26 -14.11 -19.40 21.58
C LYS A 26 -14.29 -17.89 21.72
N PRO A 27 -13.23 -17.08 21.55
CA PRO A 27 -13.38 -15.64 21.44
C PRO A 27 -14.26 -15.28 20.25
N GLU A 28 -15.13 -14.29 20.44
CA GLU A 28 -15.88 -13.73 19.33
C GLU A 28 -14.91 -13.20 18.27
N PRO A 29 -15.17 -13.44 16.96
CA PRO A 29 -14.35 -12.88 15.91
C PRO A 29 -14.27 -11.35 16.05
N GLY A 30 -13.05 -10.83 15.95
CA GLY A 30 -12.84 -9.39 15.84
C GLY A 30 -13.50 -8.81 14.58
N PRO A 31 -13.68 -7.49 14.51
CA PRO A 31 -14.21 -6.85 13.31
C PRO A 31 -13.31 -7.16 12.10
N THR A 32 -13.94 -7.39 10.95
CA THR A 32 -13.21 -7.61 9.70
C THR A 32 -12.27 -6.43 9.41
N PRO A 33 -10.97 -6.66 9.16
CA PRO A 33 -10.06 -5.59 8.79
C PRO A 33 -10.56 -4.85 7.55
N GLN A 34 -10.56 -3.53 7.60
CA GLN A 34 -10.95 -2.72 6.45
C GLN A 34 -9.76 -2.57 5.49
N LEU A 35 -9.96 -2.94 4.23
CA LEU A 35 -8.98 -2.72 3.17
C LEU A 35 -8.83 -1.22 2.91
N LYS A 36 -7.66 -0.67 3.23
CA LYS A 36 -7.30 0.72 2.91
C LYS A 36 -6.42 0.73 1.68
N LEU A 37 -7.01 1.04 0.53
CA LEU A 37 -6.25 1.23 -0.70
C LEU A 37 -5.52 2.58 -0.68
N PRO A 38 -4.29 2.65 -1.22
CA PRO A 38 -3.59 3.92 -1.36
C PRO A 38 -4.31 4.83 -2.35
N ARG A 39 -4.15 6.15 -2.19
CA ARG A 39 -4.75 7.13 -3.09
C ARG A 39 -4.01 7.15 -4.43
N LEU A 40 -4.77 7.07 -5.52
CA LEU A 40 -4.26 7.25 -6.88
C LEU A 40 -4.22 8.73 -7.23
N GLN A 41 -3.05 9.23 -7.59
CA GLN A 41 -2.86 10.59 -8.10
C GLN A 41 -2.80 10.55 -9.62
N HIS A 42 -3.44 11.51 -10.29
CA HIS A 42 -3.47 11.59 -11.74
C HIS A 42 -2.89 12.92 -12.21
N ALA A 43 -2.03 12.87 -13.22
CA ALA A 43 -1.51 14.06 -13.88
C ALA A 43 -1.53 13.87 -15.39
N LYS A 44 -1.59 14.98 -16.12
CA LYS A 44 -1.41 15.02 -17.58
C LYS A 44 -0.25 15.94 -17.90
N LEU A 45 0.76 15.40 -18.57
CA LEU A 45 1.92 16.17 -18.99
C LEU A 45 1.57 17.11 -20.16
N LYS A 46 2.43 18.10 -20.42
CA LYS A 46 2.26 19.07 -21.52
C LYS A 46 2.15 18.41 -22.90
N ASN A 47 2.82 17.27 -23.09
CA ASN A 47 2.78 16.47 -24.31
C ASN A 47 1.55 15.54 -24.40
N GLY A 48 0.65 15.58 -23.41
CA GLY A 48 -0.58 14.79 -23.38
C GLY A 48 -0.47 13.43 -22.69
N LEU A 49 0.72 13.00 -22.26
CA LEU A 49 0.90 11.73 -21.55
C LEU A 49 0.17 11.74 -20.21
N LYS A 50 -0.58 10.65 -19.94
CA LYS A 50 -1.27 10.43 -18.66
C LYS A 50 -0.31 9.75 -17.69
N VAL A 51 -0.23 10.26 -16.47
CA VAL A 51 0.59 9.71 -15.40
C VAL A 51 -0.34 9.34 -14.25
N ILE A 52 -0.22 8.10 -13.77
CA ILE A 52 -0.89 7.61 -12.57
C ILE A 52 0.20 7.32 -11.55
N PHE A 53 0.10 7.93 -10.37
CA PHE A 53 1.09 7.84 -9.31
C PHE A 53 0.45 7.33 -8.02
N VAL A 54 1.14 6.39 -7.36
CA VAL A 54 0.73 5.80 -6.10
C VAL A 54 1.90 5.90 -5.14
N GLU A 55 1.71 6.62 -4.05
CA GLU A 55 2.74 6.82 -3.05
C GLU A 55 2.61 5.78 -1.93
N HIS A 56 3.72 5.11 -1.61
CA HIS A 56 3.76 4.07 -0.59
C HIS A 56 5.06 4.11 0.22
N HIS A 57 5.00 4.60 1.45
CA HIS A 57 6.19 4.84 2.29
C HIS A 57 6.67 3.63 3.10
N GLN A 58 6.09 2.44 2.93
CA GLN A 58 6.52 1.26 3.69
C GLN A 58 7.80 0.64 3.13
N ILE A 59 8.11 0.87 1.84
CA ILE A 59 9.24 0.26 1.14
C ILE A 59 9.95 1.35 0.31
N PRO A 60 11.28 1.52 0.41
CA PRO A 60 12.03 2.55 -0.32
C PRO A 60 12.34 2.10 -1.76
N VAL A 61 11.31 1.73 -2.53
CA VAL A 61 11.43 1.28 -3.92
C VAL A 61 10.56 2.15 -4.82
N VAL A 62 11.08 2.48 -6.00
CA VAL A 62 10.35 3.18 -7.04
C VAL A 62 10.21 2.27 -8.25
N GLN A 63 8.98 2.04 -8.70
CA GLN A 63 8.68 1.31 -9.92
C GLN A 63 8.05 2.28 -10.92
N ILE A 64 8.53 2.25 -12.16
CA ILE A 64 8.00 3.05 -13.26
C ILE A 64 7.65 2.10 -14.39
N GLU A 65 6.44 2.25 -14.94
CA GLU A 65 5.97 1.48 -16.07
C GLU A 65 5.43 2.44 -17.13
N LEU A 66 5.79 2.21 -18.39
CA LEU A 66 5.27 2.95 -19.53
C LEU A 66 4.54 1.97 -20.45
N VAL A 67 3.24 2.19 -20.61
CA VAL A 67 2.38 1.33 -21.42
C VAL A 67 1.97 2.06 -22.69
N PHE A 68 2.16 1.41 -23.83
CA PHE A 68 1.71 1.89 -25.13
C PHE A 68 0.39 1.22 -25.51
N GLN A 69 -0.55 1.99 -26.05
CA GLN A 69 -1.83 1.46 -26.55
C GLN A 69 -1.67 0.89 -27.97
N THR A 70 -0.74 -0.05 -28.14
CA THR A 70 -0.44 -0.74 -29.40
C THR A 70 0.23 -2.09 -29.10
N GLY A 71 0.50 -2.89 -30.13
CA GLY A 71 1.18 -4.18 -29.99
C GLY A 71 1.16 -4.94 -31.32
N ALA A 72 1.43 -6.25 -31.26
CA ALA A 72 1.45 -7.10 -32.46
C ALA A 72 0.13 -7.07 -33.26
N ALA A 73 -1.00 -6.81 -32.60
CA ALA A 73 -2.29 -6.65 -33.27
C ALA A 73 -2.35 -5.43 -34.22
N ALA A 74 -1.46 -4.46 -34.05
CA ALA A 74 -1.32 -3.29 -34.92
C ALA A 74 -0.23 -3.47 -35.99
N ASP A 75 0.39 -4.66 -36.09
CA ASP A 75 1.39 -4.93 -37.11
C ASP A 75 0.75 -4.84 -38.51
N PRO A 76 1.35 -4.08 -39.45
CA PRO A 76 0.86 -4.02 -40.83
C PRO A 76 0.90 -5.38 -41.52
N ALA A 77 0.07 -5.55 -42.55
CA ALA A 77 0.12 -6.73 -43.41
C ALA A 77 1.54 -6.94 -43.98
N GLY A 78 2.05 -8.17 -43.87
CA GLY A 78 3.41 -8.52 -44.29
C GLY A 78 4.53 -8.05 -43.35
N LYS A 79 4.21 -7.46 -42.18
CA LYS A 79 5.18 -7.01 -41.18
C LYS A 79 4.93 -7.57 -39.78
N ALA A 80 4.51 -8.83 -39.70
CA ALA A 80 4.30 -9.50 -38.42
C ALA A 80 5.58 -9.50 -37.58
N GLY A 81 5.46 -9.16 -36.30
CA GLY A 81 6.57 -9.06 -35.36
C GLY A 81 7.19 -7.67 -35.27
N LEU A 82 6.73 -6.68 -36.05
CA LEU A 82 7.28 -5.33 -36.04
C LEU A 82 7.19 -4.69 -34.65
N ALA A 83 6.03 -4.78 -33.99
CA ALA A 83 5.86 -4.21 -32.66
C ALA A 83 6.81 -4.87 -31.63
N SER A 84 6.99 -6.19 -31.70
CA SER A 84 7.88 -6.92 -30.79
C SER A 84 9.34 -6.55 -31.03
N LEU A 85 9.78 -6.52 -32.29
CA LEU A 85 11.13 -6.08 -32.64
C LEU A 85 11.37 -4.64 -32.18
N THR A 86 10.41 -3.74 -32.40
CA THR A 86 10.51 -2.35 -31.96
C THR A 86 10.66 -2.25 -30.44
N ALA A 87 9.89 -3.03 -29.68
CA ALA A 87 9.98 -3.05 -28.22
C ALA A 87 11.35 -3.56 -27.74
N GLN A 88 11.89 -4.60 -28.38
CA GLN A 88 13.23 -5.12 -28.07
C GLN A 88 14.33 -4.08 -28.33
N MET A 89 14.15 -3.21 -29.32
CA MET A 89 15.13 -2.17 -29.65
C MET A 89 15.08 -0.94 -28.73
N LEU A 90 14.11 -0.82 -27.82
CA LEU A 90 14.01 0.33 -26.92
C LEU A 90 15.18 0.44 -25.94
N ASP A 91 15.81 -0.70 -25.62
CA ASP A 91 16.95 -0.77 -24.69
C ASP A 91 18.31 -0.69 -25.42
N GLU A 92 18.32 -0.69 -26.75
CA GLU A 92 19.54 -0.68 -27.58
C GLU A 92 20.16 0.72 -27.78
N GLY A 93 19.84 1.64 -26.86
CA GLY A 93 20.38 2.99 -26.82
C GLY A 93 19.47 4.06 -27.42
N THR A 94 19.91 5.30 -27.25
CA THR A 94 19.20 6.52 -27.62
C THR A 94 20.14 7.48 -28.32
N LYS A 95 19.62 8.60 -28.81
CA LYS A 95 20.43 9.65 -29.44
C LYS A 95 21.55 10.21 -28.54
N THR A 96 21.40 10.12 -27.22
CA THR A 96 22.30 10.76 -26.25
C THR A 96 22.93 9.78 -25.26
N ARG A 97 22.58 8.48 -25.32
CA ARG A 97 23.10 7.42 -24.44
C ARG A 97 23.17 6.11 -25.20
N SER A 98 24.34 5.49 -25.24
CA SER A 98 24.52 4.14 -25.78
C SER A 98 23.92 3.07 -24.86
N ALA A 99 23.61 1.89 -25.42
CA ALA A 99 23.37 0.68 -24.65
C ALA A 99 24.64 0.27 -23.87
N LEU A 100 24.45 -0.55 -22.82
CA LEU A 100 25.53 -1.07 -21.97
C LEU A 100 26.39 -2.11 -22.67
#